data_AF-A0A090X517-F1
#
_entry.id   AF-A0A090X517-F1
#
_cell.length_a   1.000
_cell.length_b   1.000
_cell.length_c   1.000
_cell.angle_alpha   90.00
_cell.angle_beta   90.00
_cell.angle_gamma   90.00
#
_symmetry.space_group_name_H-M   'P 1'
#
loop_
_entity.id
_entity.type
_entity.pdbx_description
1 polymer ?
#
loop_
_entity_poly.entity_id
_entity_poly.type
_entity_poly.pdbx_seq_one_letter_code
_entity_poly.pdbx_strand_id
1 'polypeptide(L)'
;MIDFIEDAQKLTLEHTKKADEIPAYPYENNDRKVYGLFSEVKGNVASPAQFYITDSINHFLTASLYFKTKPNYDSILPAAHYLQNDMKRIMESIKWK
;
A
#
# COMPACT_ATOMS: atom_id res chain seq x y z
N MET A 1 20.00 -18.49 -9.79
CA MET A 1 19.77 -18.06 -8.38
C MET A 1 19.97 -16.55 -8.20
N ILE A 2 20.49 -15.84 -9.22
CA ILE A 2 20.63 -14.38 -9.24
C ILE A 2 19.42 -13.74 -9.97
N ASP A 3 18.67 -14.52 -10.75
CA ASP A 3 17.66 -14.02 -11.69
C ASP A 3 16.34 -13.55 -11.06
N PHE A 4 15.95 -14.10 -9.90
CA PHE A 4 14.68 -13.72 -9.26
C PHE A 4 14.71 -12.32 -8.61
N ILE A 5 15.89 -11.86 -8.18
CA ILE A 5 16.06 -10.55 -7.56
C ILE A 5 16.03 -9.46 -8.65
N GLU A 6 16.63 -9.71 -9.81
CA GLU A 6 16.58 -8.78 -10.94
C GLU A 6 15.16 -8.65 -11.50
N ASP A 7 14.39 -9.74 -11.64
CA ASP A 7 13.01 -9.67 -12.14
C ASP A 7 12.08 -8.94 -11.16
N ALA A 8 12.25 -9.14 -9.85
CA ALA A 8 11.50 -8.41 -8.83
C ALA A 8 11.80 -6.90 -8.87
N GLN A 9 13.07 -6.52 -9.08
CA GLN A 9 13.47 -5.12 -9.26
C GLN A 9 12.95 -4.51 -10.56
N LYS A 10 12.96 -5.27 -11.66
CA LYS A 10 12.45 -4.82 -12.97
C LYS A 10 10.95 -4.57 -12.95
N LEU A 11 10.18 -5.44 -12.30
CA LEU A 11 8.73 -5.26 -12.10
C LEU A 11 8.45 -4.00 -11.27
N THR A 12 9.22 -3.76 -10.20
CA THR A 12 9.07 -2.57 -9.35
C THR A 12 9.36 -1.28 -10.13
N LEU A 13 10.38 -1.28 -11.00
CA LEU A 13 10.73 -0.13 -11.84
C LEU A 13 9.72 0.13 -12.98
N GLU A 14 9.22 -0.90 -13.66
CA GLU A 14 8.31 -0.72 -14.80
C GLU A 14 6.87 -0.33 -14.39
N HIS A 15 6.46 -0.64 -13.14
CA HIS A 15 5.20 -0.10 -12.58
C HIS A 15 5.28 1.38 -12.16
N THR A 16 6.48 1.98 -12.14
CA THR A 16 6.66 3.41 -11.83
C THR A 16 6.25 4.30 -13.02
N LYS A 17 6.14 3.77 -14.24
CA LYS A 17 5.87 4.55 -15.47
C LYS A 17 4.39 4.89 -15.74
N LYS A 18 3.45 4.53 -14.86
CA LYS A 18 2.01 4.78 -15.08
C LYS A 18 1.27 5.47 -13.93
N ALA A 19 2.00 6.06 -12.98
CA ALA A 19 1.42 6.77 -11.84
C ALA A 19 2.21 8.05 -11.55
N ASP A 20 2.12 9.05 -12.42
CA ASP A 20 2.87 10.31 -12.28
C ASP A 20 2.50 11.17 -11.05
N GLU A 21 1.50 10.80 -10.22
CA GLU A 21 1.05 11.68 -9.10
C GLU A 21 0.65 10.97 -7.78
N ILE A 22 0.65 9.64 -7.70
CA ILE A 22 0.24 8.92 -6.48
C ILE A 22 1.45 8.25 -5.82
N PRO A 23 1.94 8.74 -4.66
CA PRO A 23 3.03 8.09 -3.94
C PRO A 23 2.62 6.67 -3.54
N ALA A 24 3.36 5.70 -4.07
CA ALA A 24 3.23 4.28 -3.76
C ALA A 24 4.50 3.79 -3.08
N TYR A 25 4.34 3.17 -1.92
CA TYR A 25 5.40 2.68 -1.06
C TYR A 25 5.40 1.15 -1.12
N PRO A 26 6.40 0.51 -1.74
CA PRO A 26 6.52 -0.95 -1.72
C PRO A 26 6.76 -1.44 -0.29
N TYR A 27 6.14 -2.56 0.05
CA TYR A 27 6.34 -3.25 1.32
C TYR A 27 6.82 -4.68 1.06
N GLU A 28 7.94 -5.04 1.65
CA GLU A 28 8.53 -6.36 1.52
C GLU A 28 9.03 -6.85 2.88
N ASN A 29 8.63 -8.06 3.23
CA ASN A 29 9.07 -8.76 4.43
C ASN A 29 9.38 -10.22 4.08
N ASN A 30 10.66 -10.50 3.81
CA ASN A 30 11.13 -11.82 3.42
C ASN A 30 11.01 -12.85 4.55
N ASP A 31 11.20 -12.45 5.81
CA ASP A 31 11.08 -13.34 6.97
C ASP A 31 9.67 -13.91 7.11
N ARG A 32 8.66 -13.10 6.80
CA ARG A 32 7.24 -13.47 6.91
C ARG A 32 6.59 -13.80 5.57
N LYS A 33 7.34 -13.74 4.46
CA LYS A 33 6.83 -13.85 3.09
C LYS A 33 5.61 -12.96 2.86
N VAL A 34 5.71 -11.69 3.23
CA VAL A 34 4.65 -10.69 2.99
C VAL A 34 5.18 -9.65 2.01
N TYR A 35 4.55 -9.56 0.86
CA TYR A 35 4.91 -8.63 -0.21
C TYR A 35 3.69 -7.76 -0.54
N GLY A 36 3.89 -6.49 -0.85
CA GLY A 36 2.77 -5.60 -1.10
C GLY A 36 3.14 -4.19 -1.49
N LEU A 37 2.11 -3.36 -1.56
CA LEU A 37 2.21 -1.95 -1.93
C LEU A 37 1.21 -1.15 -1.10
N PHE A 38 1.67 -0.05 -0.53
CA PHE A 38 0.85 0.95 0.13
C PHE A 38 0.79 2.21 -0.72
N SER A 39 -0.39 2.61 -1.18
CA SER A 39 -0.58 3.84 -1.96
C SER A 39 -1.27 4.90 -1.11
N GLU A 40 -0.70 6.10 -1.13
CA GLU A 40 -1.22 7.28 -0.46
C GLU A 40 -1.66 8.29 -1.51
N VAL A 41 -2.91 8.73 -1.46
CA VAL A 41 -3.44 9.73 -2.39
C VAL A 41 -3.66 11.02 -1.60
N LYS A 42 -2.89 12.06 -1.95
CA LYS A 42 -3.00 13.38 -1.32
C LYS A 42 -4.05 14.23 -2.04
N GLY A 43 -4.74 15.09 -1.29
CA GLY A 43 -5.76 16.01 -1.82
C GLY A 43 -7.21 15.59 -1.54
N ASN A 44 -8.18 16.28 -2.14
CA ASN A 44 -9.62 16.10 -1.88
C ASN A 44 -10.19 14.85 -2.57
N VAL A 45 -9.64 13.68 -2.23
CA VAL A 45 -10.01 12.38 -2.78
C VAL A 45 -10.83 11.56 -1.78
N ALA A 46 -11.72 10.73 -2.31
CA ALA A 46 -12.60 9.88 -1.50
C ALA A 46 -11.85 8.72 -0.82
N SER A 47 -10.69 8.33 -1.36
CA SER A 47 -9.83 7.26 -0.84
C SER A 47 -8.40 7.76 -0.70
N PRO A 48 -7.99 8.24 0.49
CA PRO A 48 -6.65 8.80 0.71
C PRO A 48 -5.57 7.71 0.87
N ALA A 49 -5.96 6.44 1.05
CA ALA A 49 -5.05 5.36 1.41
C ALA A 49 -5.60 4.00 0.99
N GLN A 50 -4.75 3.19 0.37
CA GLN A 50 -5.05 1.81 0.04
C GLN A 50 -3.77 0.97 0.11
N PHE A 51 -3.90 -0.31 0.46
CA PHE A 51 -2.81 -1.25 0.33
C PHE A 51 -3.28 -2.61 -0.16
N TYR A 52 -2.36 -3.36 -0.72
CA TYR A 52 -2.51 -4.80 -0.90
C TYR A 52 -1.27 -5.51 -0.41
N ILE A 53 -1.45 -6.74 0.05
CA ILE A 53 -0.37 -7.65 0.41
C ILE A 53 -0.67 -9.09 -0.04
N THR A 54 0.38 -9.86 -0.25
CA THR A 54 0.32 -11.26 -0.68
C THR A 54 1.47 -12.08 -0.10
N ASP A 55 1.30 -13.40 -0.07
CA ASP A 55 2.38 -14.36 0.14
C ASP A 55 3.00 -14.88 -1.17
N SER A 56 2.58 -14.32 -2.31
CA SER A 56 2.95 -14.70 -3.68
C SER A 56 2.46 -16.06 -4.16
N ILE A 57 1.70 -16.81 -3.35
CA ILE A 57 1.29 -18.18 -3.68
C ILE A 57 -0.22 -18.35 -3.53
N ASN A 58 -0.79 -18.14 -2.35
CA ASN A 58 -2.19 -18.47 -2.04
C ASN A 58 -2.95 -17.40 -1.25
N HIS A 59 -2.25 -16.42 -0.68
CA HIS A 59 -2.84 -15.40 0.17
C HIS A 59 -2.77 -14.04 -0.49
N PHE A 60 -3.91 -13.36 -0.55
CA PHE A 60 -4.02 -11.99 -1.05
C PHE A 60 -5.00 -11.24 -0.17
N LEU A 61 -4.59 -10.07 0.33
CA LEU A 61 -5.43 -9.18 1.12
C LEU A 61 -5.32 -7.77 0.57
N THR A 62 -6.46 -7.09 0.46
CA THR A 62 -6.53 -5.66 0.12
C THR A 62 -7.25 -4.90 1.22
N ALA A 63 -6.88 -3.63 1.36
CA ALA A 63 -7.56 -2.69 2.24
C ALA A 63 -7.59 -1.31 1.60
N SER A 64 -8.73 -0.65 1.70
CA SER A 64 -8.93 0.69 1.17
C SER A 64 -9.70 1.53 2.18
N LEU A 65 -9.23 2.74 2.42
CA LEU A 65 -9.89 3.69 3.30
C LEU A 65 -10.88 4.53 2.50
N TYR A 66 -12.16 4.47 2.85
CA TYR A 66 -13.19 5.29 2.21
C TYR A 66 -13.81 6.26 3.22
N PHE A 67 -13.86 7.54 2.85
CA PHE A 67 -14.66 8.52 3.58
C PHE A 67 -16.09 8.54 3.03
N LYS A 68 -17.07 8.32 3.90
CA LYS A 68 -18.50 8.29 3.55
C LYS A 68 -19.04 9.67 3.12
N THR A 69 -18.39 10.75 3.53
CA THR A 69 -18.80 12.12 3.24
C THR A 69 -17.79 12.79 2.33
N LYS A 70 -18.21 13.75 1.50
CA LYS A 70 -17.28 14.61 0.74
C LYS A 70 -16.33 15.27 1.74
N PRO A 71 -15.03 14.92 1.76
CA PRO A 71 -14.16 15.37 2.82
C PRO A 71 -13.92 16.87 2.71
N ASN A 72 -13.95 17.59 3.83
CA ASN A 72 -13.19 18.82 3.92
C ASN A 72 -11.75 18.40 4.26
N TYR A 73 -10.89 18.34 3.25
CA TYR A 73 -9.55 17.76 3.36
C TYR A 73 -8.76 18.34 4.54
N ASP A 74 -8.81 19.66 4.73
CA ASP A 74 -8.08 20.33 5.82
C ASP A 74 -8.60 19.95 7.21
N SER A 75 -9.90 19.63 7.33
CA SER A 75 -10.51 19.23 8.61
C SER A 75 -10.24 17.77 8.97
N ILE A 76 -10.10 16.91 7.97
CA ILE A 76 -9.92 15.46 8.17
C ILE A 76 -8.45 15.04 8.09
N LEU A 77 -7.54 15.93 7.68
CA LEU A 77 -6.12 15.62 7.49
C LEU A 77 -5.47 14.91 8.70
N PRO A 78 -5.68 15.37 9.96
CA PRO A 78 -5.12 14.66 11.11
C PRO A 78 -5.69 13.24 11.25
N ALA A 79 -7.01 13.09 11.09
CA ALA A 79 -7.68 11.79 11.19
C ALA A 79 -7.28 10.83 10.05
N ALA A 80 -7.12 11.35 8.83
CA ALA A 80 -6.64 10.60 7.68
C ALA A 80 -5.20 10.09 7.92
N HIS A 81 -4.32 10.94 8.44
CA HIS A 81 -2.96 10.53 8.82
C HIS A 81 -2.95 9.46 9.93
N TYR A 82 -3.81 9.58 10.95
CA TYR A 82 -3.93 8.54 11.97
C TYR A 82 -4.36 7.20 11.36
N LEU A 83 -5.39 7.20 10.52
CA LEU A 83 -5.88 5.98 9.88
C LEU A 83 -4.86 5.38 8.91
N GLN A 84 -4.10 6.20 8.20
CA GLN A 84 -2.98 5.74 7.36
C GLN A 84 -1.91 5.02 8.18
N ASN A 85 -1.56 5.55 9.35
CA ASN A 85 -0.59 4.91 10.26
C ASN A 85 -1.13 3.58 10.81
N ASP A 86 -2.41 3.51 11.14
CA ASP A 86 -3.04 2.26 11.58
C ASP A 86 -3.10 1.22 10.45
N MET A 87 -3.40 1.63 9.22
CA MET A 87 -3.35 0.75 8.06
C MET A 87 -1.94 0.19 7.82
N LYS A 88 -0.90 1.00 7.98
CA LYS A 88 0.50 0.55 7.93
C LYS A 88 0.80 -0.48 9.01
N ARG A 89 0.37 -0.23 10.25
CA ARG A 89 0.53 -1.21 11.36
C ARG A 89 -0.20 -2.52 11.10
N ILE A 90 -1.41 -2.47 10.54
CA ILE A 90 -2.15 -3.67 10.14
C ILE A 90 -1.33 -4.44 9.11
N MET A 91 -0.87 -3.78 8.05
CA MET A 91 -0.03 -4.38 7.00
C MET A 91 1.22 -5.05 7.58
N GLU A 92 1.93 -4.39 8.51
CA GLU A 92 3.14 -4.92 9.17
C GLU A 92 2.87 -6.08 10.12
N SER A 93 1.66 -6.15 10.69
CA SER A 93 1.28 -7.16 11.68
C SER A 93 0.85 -8.50 11.07
N ILE A 94 0.56 -8.53 9.76
CA ILE A 94 -0.02 -9.70 9.11
C ILE A 94 0.98 -10.85 9.05
N LYS A 95 0.44 -12.04 9.34
CA LYS A 95 1.12 -13.32 9.26
C LYS A 95 0.19 -14.31 8.58
N TRP A 96 0.64 -14.86 7.46
CA TRP A 96 -0.04 -15.93 6.75
C TRP A 96 0.04 -17.25 7.54
N LYS A 97 -0.92 -18.14 7.32
CA LYS A 97 -0.97 -19.46 7.95
C LYS A 97 -0.84 -20.57 6.92
#